data_AF-A0A1S2IS30-F1
#
_entry.id   AF-A0A1S2IS30-F1
#
_cell.length_a   1.000
_cell.length_b   1.000
_cell.length_c   1.000
_cell.angle_alpha   90.00
_cell.angle_beta   90.00
_cell.angle_gamma   90.00
#
_symmetry.space_group_name_H-M   'P 1'
#
loop_
_entity.id
_entity.type
_entity.pdbx_description
1 polymer ?
#
loop_
_entity_poly.entity_id
_entity_poly.type
_entity_poly.pdbx_seq_one_letter_code
_entity_poly.pdbx_strand_id
1 'polypeptide(L)'
;MSAAVVVMGIGIALVLALLGATLAMAVFRIVRGPTILDRMIGSDMVLTTVLVVIAAAMVVRQDLAGIPVLVVIAATSVFATIAVARAVTPSSDPSDEGTDATTPERRQEGS
;
A
#
# COMPACT_ATOMS: atom_id res chain seq x y z
N MET A 1 19.26 27.32 -28.95
CA MET A 1 18.63 26.09 -28.40
C MET A 1 17.24 25.97 -28.99
N SER A 2 16.90 24.83 -29.61
CA SER A 2 15.56 24.63 -30.18
C SER A 2 14.50 24.63 -29.07
N ALA A 3 13.37 25.28 -29.28
CA ALA A 3 12.28 25.37 -28.29
C ALA A 3 11.84 23.97 -27.81
N ALA A 4 11.88 22.96 -28.69
CA ALA A 4 11.58 21.57 -28.35
C ALA A 4 12.51 20.99 -27.27
N VAL A 5 13.80 21.32 -27.31
CA VAL A 5 14.78 20.84 -26.32
C VAL A 5 14.52 21.47 -24.96
N VAL A 6 14.15 22.75 -24.94
CA VAL A 6 13.83 23.47 -23.71
C VAL A 6 12.57 22.88 -23.05
N VAL A 7 11.50 22.68 -23.83
CA VAL A 7 10.25 22.09 -23.34
C VAL A 7 10.48 20.68 -22.79
N MET A 8 11.21 19.83 -23.52
CA MET A 8 11.54 18.48 -23.07
C MET A 8 12.37 18.49 -21.78
N GLY A 9 13.38 19.36 -21.69
CA GLY A 9 14.21 19.51 -20.50
C GLY A 9 13.40 19.93 -19.26
N ILE A 10 12.51 20.91 -19.41
CA ILE A 10 11.61 21.35 -18.33
C ILE A 10 10.67 20.22 -17.90
N GLY A 11 10.08 19.49 -18.86
CA GLY A 11 9.20 18.37 -18.57
C GLY A 11 9.89 17.28 -17.76
N ILE A 12 11.09 16.87 -18.16
CA ILE A 12 11.87 15.85 -17.44
C ILE A 12 12.22 16.35 -16.02
N ALA A 13 12.67 17.59 -15.88
CA ALA A 13 13.00 18.16 -14.58
C ALA A 13 11.79 18.18 -13.63
N LEU A 14 10.61 18.57 -14.13
CA LEU A 14 9.38 18.57 -13.34
C LEU A 14 8.97 17.17 -12.90
N VAL A 15 9.02 16.18 -13.82
CA VAL A 15 8.69 14.79 -13.49
C VAL A 15 9.63 14.24 -12.42
N LEU A 16 10.94 14.48 -12.55
CA LEU A 16 11.93 14.04 -11.56
C LEU A 16 11.73 14.72 -10.21
N ALA A 17 11.43 16.02 -10.19
CA ALA A 17 11.16 16.77 -8.97
C ALA A 17 9.92 16.22 -8.23
N LEU A 18 8.84 15.97 -8.97
CA LEU A 18 7.60 15.41 -8.40
C LEU A 18 7.81 13.98 -7.88
N LEU A 19 8.50 13.12 -8.64
CA LEU A 19 8.81 11.75 -8.20
C LEU A 19 9.71 11.74 -6.96
N GLY A 20 10.72 12.62 -6.92
CA GLY A 20 11.58 12.79 -5.76
C GLY A 20 10.81 13.25 -4.53
N ALA A 21 9.89 14.21 -4.68
CA ALA A 21 9.04 14.69 -3.60
C ALA A 21 8.10 13.57 -3.09
N THR A 22 7.46 12.83 -3.99
CA THR A 22 6.60 11.68 -3.64
C THR A 22 7.38 10.63 -2.87
N LEU A 23 8.57 10.25 -3.37
CA LEU A 23 9.41 9.25 -2.71
C LEU A 23 9.85 9.72 -1.31
N ALA A 24 10.26 10.98 -1.17
CA ALA A 24 10.65 11.55 0.11
C ALA A 24 9.48 11.54 1.11
N MET A 25 8.28 11.95 0.68
CA MET A 25 7.09 11.92 1.55
C MET A 25 6.68 10.50 1.91
N ALA A 26 6.72 9.56 0.97
CA ALA A 26 6.36 8.17 1.22
C ALA A 26 7.32 7.53 2.24
N VAL A 27 8.63 7.73 2.08
CA VAL A 27 9.64 7.23 3.02
C VAL A 27 9.49 7.89 4.39
N PHE A 28 9.24 9.20 4.44
CA PHE A 28 8.97 9.91 5.69
C PHE A 28 7.79 9.28 6.45
N ARG A 29 6.71 8.94 5.73
CA ARG A 29 5.52 8.29 6.27
C ARG A 29 5.78 6.88 6.77
N ILE A 30 6.60 6.09 6.08
CA ILE A 30 7.01 4.75 6.55
C ILE A 30 7.78 4.84 7.88
N VAL A 31 8.68 5.83 8.02
CA VAL A 31 9.54 5.95 9.21
C VAL A 31 8.80 6.55 10.40
N ARG A 32 8.07 7.64 10.19
CA ARG A 32 7.38 8.41 11.24
C ARG A 32 5.96 7.91 11.53
N GLY A 33 5.42 7.05 10.68
CA GLY A 33 4.04 6.58 10.78
C GLY A 33 3.74 5.87 12.11
N PRO A 34 2.78 6.37 12.91
CA PRO A 34 2.40 5.78 14.19
C PRO A 34 1.51 4.55 14.04
N THR A 35 0.78 4.42 12.91
CA THR A 35 -0.13 3.31 12.65
C THR A 35 0.48 2.32 11.64
N ILE A 36 0.14 1.04 11.78
CA ILE A 36 0.52 0.00 10.81
C ILE A 36 -0.02 0.32 9.42
N LEU A 37 -1.22 0.90 9.35
CA LEU A 37 -1.85 1.34 8.10
C LEU A 37 -1.03 2.45 7.41
N ASP A 38 -0.45 3.38 8.17
CA ASP A 38 0.32 4.49 7.62
C ASP A 38 1.60 4.00 6.92
N ARG A 39 2.28 3.04 7.57
CA ARG A 39 3.47 2.37 7.03
C ARG A 39 3.13 1.54 5.79
N MET A 40 2.00 0.83 5.80
CA MET A 40 1.56 0.01 4.68
C MET A 40 1.30 0.84 3.42
N ILE A 41 0.54 1.92 3.55
CA ILE A 41 0.27 2.83 2.43
C ILE A 41 1.56 3.54 1.99
N GLY A 42 2.45 3.89 2.93
CA GLY A 42 3.77 4.43 2.60
C GLY A 42 4.54 3.49 1.67
N SER A 43 4.58 2.19 1.99
CA SER A 43 5.22 1.16 1.15
C SER A 43 4.55 1.01 -0.22
N ASP A 44 3.22 1.05 -0.29
CA ASP A 44 2.47 1.00 -1.55
C ASP A 44 2.76 2.21 -2.46
N MET A 45 2.88 3.40 -1.87
CA MET A 45 3.27 4.62 -2.58
C MET A 45 4.72 4.55 -3.09
N VAL A 46 5.65 3.97 -2.32
CA VAL A 46 7.02 3.72 -2.79
C VAL A 46 7.01 2.78 -3.99
N LEU A 47 6.26 1.67 -3.91
CA LEU A 47 6.14 0.70 -4.99
C LEU A 47 5.56 1.33 -6.26
N THR A 48 4.50 2.12 -6.12
CA THR A 48 3.88 2.87 -7.22
C THR A 48 4.86 3.86 -7.83
N THR A 49 5.64 4.57 -7.00
CA THR A 49 6.67 5.51 -7.48
C THR A 49 7.73 4.81 -8.31
N VAL A 50 8.19 3.62 -7.87
CA VAL A 50 9.13 2.79 -8.65
C VAL A 50 8.53 2.39 -10.00
N LEU A 51 7.26 2.00 -10.03
CA LEU A 51 6.54 1.66 -11.26
C LEU A 51 6.53 2.84 -12.24
N VAL A 52 6.24 4.05 -11.75
CA VAL A 52 6.23 5.27 -12.58
C VAL A 52 7.63 5.64 -13.06
N VAL A 53 8.67 5.49 -12.24
CA VAL A 53 10.07 5.73 -12.65
C VAL A 53 10.47 4.81 -13.80
N ILE A 54 10.14 3.52 -13.71
CA ILE A 54 10.42 2.55 -14.77
C ILE A 54 9.67 2.92 -16.05
N ALA A 55 8.38 3.25 -15.94
CA ALA A 55 7.54 3.67 -17.07
C ALA A 55 8.08 4.95 -17.73
N ALA A 56 8.44 5.96 -16.95
CA ALA A 56 9.05 7.20 -17.47
C ALA A 56 10.37 6.92 -18.19
N ALA A 57 11.21 6.04 -17.64
CA ALA A 57 12.46 5.64 -18.26
C ALA A 57 12.25 4.88 -19.59
N MET A 58 11.17 4.11 -19.71
CA MET A 58 10.77 3.48 -20.98
C MET A 58 10.35 4.52 -22.03
N VAL A 59 9.60 5.55 -21.63
CA VAL A 59 9.24 6.67 -22.53
C VAL A 59 10.49 7.40 -23.03
N VAL A 60 11.46 7.66 -22.15
CA VAL A 60 12.71 8.33 -22.55
C VAL A 60 13.55 7.45 -23.49
N ARG A 61 13.62 6.15 -23.23
CA ARG A 61 14.39 5.20 -24.06
C ARG A 61 13.67 4.79 -25.35
N GLN A 62 12.37 5.07 -25.48
CA GLN A 62 11.52 4.59 -26.58
C GLN A 62 11.57 3.06 -26.71
N ASP A 63 11.63 2.35 -25.57
CA ASP A 63 11.73 0.90 -25.51
C ASP A 63 10.75 0.35 -24.46
N LEU A 64 9.97 -0.66 -24.88
CA LEU A 64 8.91 -1.29 -24.09
C LEU A 64 9.35 -2.63 -23.45
N ALA A 65 10.63 -2.98 -23.51
CA ALA A 65 11.17 -4.18 -22.88
C ALA A 65 10.89 -4.28 -21.36
N GLY A 66 10.59 -3.16 -20.69
CA GLY A 66 10.22 -3.10 -19.29
C GLY A 66 8.74 -3.42 -18.97
N ILE A 67 7.85 -3.56 -19.96
CA ILE A 67 6.42 -3.85 -19.73
C ILE A 67 6.21 -5.09 -18.86
N PRO A 68 6.87 -6.24 -19.09
CA PRO A 68 6.68 -7.42 -18.25
C PRO A 68 7.01 -7.15 -16.77
N VAL A 69 8.03 -6.34 -16.50
CA VAL A 69 8.40 -5.95 -15.13
C VAL A 69 7.29 -5.12 -14.49
N LEU A 70 6.73 -4.13 -15.22
CA LEU A 70 5.60 -3.33 -14.74
C LEU A 70 4.38 -4.21 -14.42
N VAL A 71 4.08 -5.18 -15.27
CA VAL A 71 2.95 -6.11 -15.08
C VAL A 71 3.15 -6.97 -13.84
N VAL A 72 4.35 -7.54 -13.64
CA VAL A 72 4.65 -8.35 -12.46
C VAL A 72 4.52 -7.52 -11.18
N ILE A 73 5.10 -6.32 -11.15
CA ILE A 73 5.01 -5.42 -9.99
C ILE A 73 3.54 -5.08 -9.69
N ALA A 74 2.77 -4.71 -10.70
CA ALA A 74 1.36 -4.37 -10.53
C ALA A 74 0.55 -5.57 -9.99
N ALA A 75 0.75 -6.76 -10.55
CA ALA A 75 0.11 -7.97 -10.08
C ALA A 75 0.49 -8.28 -8.63
N THR A 76 1.78 -8.19 -8.27
CA THR A 76 2.25 -8.38 -6.89
C THR A 76 1.61 -7.38 -5.93
N SER A 77 1.45 -6.11 -6.33
CA SER A 77 0.76 -5.09 -5.52
C SER A 77 -0.68 -5.48 -5.20
N VAL A 78 -1.42 -5.95 -6.22
CA VAL A 78 -2.80 -6.43 -6.05
C VAL A 78 -2.84 -7.63 -5.10
N PHE A 79 -1.97 -8.62 -5.29
CA PHE A 79 -1.91 -9.78 -4.39
C PHE A 79 -1.55 -9.40 -2.95
N ALA A 80 -0.65 -8.43 -2.74
CA ALA A 80 -0.28 -7.95 -1.41
C ALA A 80 -1.49 -7.37 -0.66
N THR A 81 -2.31 -6.53 -1.31
CA THR A 81 -3.51 -5.96 -0.70
C THR A 81 -4.55 -7.02 -0.33
N ILE A 82 -4.76 -8.02 -1.20
CA ILE A 82 -5.68 -9.15 -0.94
C ILE A 82 -5.19 -9.99 0.25
N ALA A 83 -3.89 -10.27 0.33
CA ALA A 83 -3.30 -11.04 1.42
C ALA A 83 -3.47 -10.31 2.77
N VAL A 84 -3.23 -9.00 2.79
CA VAL A 84 -3.48 -8.16 3.98
C VAL A 84 -4.95 -8.24 4.38
N ALA A 85 -5.89 -8.03 3.45
CA ALA A 85 -7.32 -8.03 3.75
C ALA A 85 -7.79 -9.36 4.37
N ARG A 86 -7.27 -10.50 3.89
CA ARG A 86 -7.55 -11.80 4.53
C ARG A 86 -6.93 -11.91 5.92
N ALA A 87 -5.70 -11.43 6.11
CA ALA A 87 -5.00 -11.52 7.40
C ALA A 87 -5.68 -10.70 8.51
N VAL A 88 -6.36 -9.59 8.17
CA VAL A 88 -7.11 -8.79 9.15
C VAL A 88 -8.56 -9.24 9.36
N THR A 89 -9.03 -10.31 8.69
CA THR A 89 -10.36 -10.87 8.99
C THR A 89 -10.29 -11.59 10.34
N PRO A 90 -10.95 -11.08 11.40
CA PRO A 90 -11.01 -11.79 12.67
C PRO A 90 -11.70 -13.13 12.42
N SER A 91 -11.13 -14.22 12.90
CA SER A 91 -11.88 -15.46 13.05
C SER A 91 -13.01 -15.17 14.04
N SER A 92 -14.18 -14.82 13.53
CA SER A 92 -15.42 -14.88 14.29
C SER A 92 -15.65 -16.36 14.57
N ASP A 93 -15.05 -16.86 15.63
CA ASP A 93 -15.45 -18.09 16.27
C ASP A 93 -16.87 -17.86 16.82
N PRO A 94 -17.90 -18.53 16.29
CA PRO A 94 -19.26 -18.41 16.81
C PRO A 94 -19.44 -19.14 18.14
N SER A 95 -18.41 -19.78 18.70
CA SER A 95 -18.55 -20.59 19.92
C SER A 95 -18.65 -19.82 21.24
N ASP A 96 -18.73 -18.48 21.20
CA ASP A 96 -19.27 -17.67 22.31
C ASP A 96 -20.80 -17.48 22.23
N GLU A 97 -21.51 -18.28 21.42
CA GLU A 97 -22.90 -18.66 21.70
C GLU A 97 -22.94 -19.68 22.86
N GLY A 98 -22.98 -19.18 24.11
CA GLY A 98 -23.46 -19.99 25.23
C GLY A 98 -22.55 -20.07 26.44
N THR A 99 -22.36 -18.97 27.16
CA THR A 99 -22.08 -19.02 28.62
C THR A 99 -22.72 -17.82 29.32
N ASP A 100 -24.04 -17.68 29.14
CA ASP A 100 -24.89 -17.03 30.14
C ASP A 100 -25.99 -18.00 30.55
N ALA A 101 -25.55 -19.19 30.95
CA ALA A 101 -26.32 -20.11 31.78
C ALA A 101 -26.15 -19.72 33.26
N THR A 102 -26.41 -18.45 33.63
CA THR A 102 -26.71 -18.12 35.02
C THR A 102 -28.21 -18.28 35.24
N THR A 103 -28.65 -19.54 35.25
CA THR A 103 -29.79 -19.92 36.10
C THR A 103 -29.22 -20.19 37.49
N PRO A 104 -29.38 -19.29 38.49
CA PRO A 104 -29.20 -19.69 39.86
C PRO A 104 -30.47 -20.40 40.31
N GLU A 105 -30.58 -21.70 40.02
CA GLU A 105 -31.48 -22.59 40.76
C GLU A 105 -30.66 -23.39 41.78
N ARG A 106 -30.51 -22.84 42.98
CA ARG A 106 -30.45 -23.54 44.27
C ARG A 106 -30.79 -22.50 45.35
N ARG A 107 -31.90 -22.63 46.07
CA ARG A 107 -32.12 -23.58 47.18
C ARG A 107 -31.10 -23.35 48.31
N GLN A 108 -31.64 -23.00 49.48
CA GLN A 108 -31.01 -22.71 50.80
C GLN A 108 -30.62 -21.23 50.91
N GLU A 109 -31.14 -20.40 51.82
CA GLU A 109 -31.43 -20.53 53.25
C GLU A 109 -32.77 -19.78 53.56
N GLY A 110 -33.67 -20.16 54.46
CA GLY A 110 -33.47 -20.64 55.82
C GLY A 110 -33.71 -19.50 56.83
N SER A 111 -34.97 -19.10 57.08
CA SER A 111 -35.57 -18.76 58.40
C SER A 111 -36.91 -18.05 58.25
#